data_AF-A0A434TMW3-F1
#
_entry.id   AF-A0A434TMW3-F1
#
_cell.length_a   1.000
_cell.length_b   1.000
_cell.length_c   1.000
_cell.angle_alpha   90.00
_cell.angle_beta   90.00
_cell.angle_gamma   90.00
#
_symmetry.space_group_name_H-M   'P 1'
#
loop_
_entity.id
_entity.type
_entity.pdbx_description
1 polymer ?
#
loop_
_entity_poly.entity_id
_entity_poly.type
_entity_poly.pdbx_seq_one_letter_code
_entity_poly.pdbx_strand_id
1 'polypeptide(L)'
;MELVVAEQKDLDFIESWLQEEEEVYQARLSADAWSEGFERGFWCNIRVIRNSFENGELKVVRVGGKAVAFHLGEFNSPGITEVHPDFRGQGIGTVIVRLVLERANTNEACFLHVECISEKSRRFWSKFGFSPDAGSPNDLYMTLRHTLPLPRQADRMLTVSFFDEVGWYRGTPYKRVDIPCIVEDRQILLSEICHDQINGRRPGGDRHVQVQIGDRVVFEGWLGDENTKAFGFEEGNNYSMIAKRFSPPVGADLT
;
A
#
# COMPACT_ATOMS: atom_id res chain seq x y z
N MET A 1 -22.83 2.83 -7.30
CA MET A 1 -22.21 1.49 -7.41
C MET A 1 -21.40 1.30 -6.16
N GLU A 2 -21.62 0.20 -5.44
CA GLU A 2 -21.05 -0.03 -4.12
C GLU A 2 -20.25 -1.33 -4.11
N LEU A 3 -19.25 -1.38 -3.23
CA LEU A 3 -18.43 -2.54 -2.97
C LEU A 3 -18.86 -3.16 -1.63
N VAL A 4 -19.64 -4.24 -1.71
CA VAL A 4 -20.30 -4.89 -0.57
C VAL A 4 -19.65 -6.23 -0.25
N VAL A 5 -19.78 -6.70 1.00
CA VAL A 5 -19.29 -8.04 1.38
C VAL A 5 -20.05 -9.11 0.57
N ALA A 6 -19.30 -10.09 0.05
CA ALA A 6 -19.86 -11.17 -0.74
C ALA A 6 -20.75 -12.10 0.09
N GLU A 7 -21.78 -12.64 -0.54
CA GLU A 7 -22.62 -13.73 -0.02
C GLU A 7 -22.25 -15.04 -0.74
N GLN A 8 -22.69 -16.18 -0.20
CA GLN A 8 -22.39 -17.50 -0.79
C GLN A 8 -22.74 -17.57 -2.28
N LYS A 9 -23.90 -17.02 -2.68
CA LYS A 9 -24.33 -16.98 -4.08
C LYS A 9 -23.38 -16.22 -5.00
N ASP A 10 -22.67 -15.21 -4.46
CA ASP A 10 -21.70 -14.44 -5.23
C ASP A 10 -20.42 -15.25 -5.40
N LEU A 11 -19.96 -15.94 -4.33
CA LEU A 11 -18.83 -16.85 -4.43
C LEU A 11 -19.13 -17.95 -5.45
N ASP A 12 -20.26 -18.64 -5.33
CA ASP A 12 -20.67 -19.71 -6.26
C ASP A 12 -20.64 -19.23 -7.72
N PHE A 13 -21.13 -18.01 -7.97
CA PHE A 13 -21.10 -17.39 -9.30
C PHE A 13 -19.68 -17.07 -9.77
N ILE A 14 -18.83 -16.49 -8.90
CA ILE A 14 -17.43 -16.19 -9.21
C ILE A 14 -16.66 -17.46 -9.52
N GLU A 15 -16.88 -18.54 -8.78
CA GLU A 15 -16.22 -19.83 -9.04
C GLU A 15 -16.61 -20.40 -10.40
N SER A 16 -17.91 -20.42 -10.73
CA SER A 16 -18.39 -20.88 -12.03
C SER A 16 -17.77 -20.08 -13.17
N TRP A 17 -17.79 -18.75 -13.08
CA TRP A 17 -17.22 -17.87 -14.09
C TRP A 17 -15.70 -18.05 -14.24
N LEU A 18 -14.94 -18.09 -13.15
CA LEU A 18 -13.49 -18.27 -13.22
C LEU A 18 -13.11 -19.66 -13.76
N GLN A 19 -13.91 -20.69 -13.46
CA GLN A 19 -13.73 -22.03 -14.03
C GLN A 19 -13.94 -22.00 -15.55
N GLU A 20 -15.00 -21.36 -16.03
CA GLU A 20 -15.26 -21.19 -17.46
C GLU A 20 -14.11 -20.45 -18.17
N GLU A 21 -13.56 -19.39 -17.55
CA GLU A 21 -12.38 -18.69 -18.08
C GLU A 21 -11.15 -19.60 -18.18
N GLU A 22 -10.91 -20.44 -17.17
CA GLU A 22 -9.79 -21.40 -17.17
C GLU A 22 -9.99 -22.48 -18.23
N GLU A 23 -11.19 -23.02 -18.40
CA GLU A 23 -11.48 -24.03 -19.42
C GLU A 23 -11.21 -23.47 -20.83
N VAL A 24 -11.63 -22.23 -21.10
CA VAL A 24 -11.32 -21.53 -22.35
C VAL A 24 -9.81 -21.32 -22.51
N TYR A 25 -9.11 -20.95 -21.44
CA TYR A 25 -7.65 -20.79 -21.44
C TYR A 25 -6.93 -22.09 -21.78
N GLN A 26 -7.27 -23.21 -21.12
CA GLN A 26 -6.65 -24.51 -21.34
C GLN A 26 -6.93 -25.06 -22.75
N ALA A 27 -8.16 -24.90 -23.25
CA ALA A 27 -8.50 -25.28 -24.62
C ALA A 27 -7.62 -24.56 -25.65
N ARG A 28 -7.35 -23.26 -25.45
CA ARG A 28 -6.47 -22.48 -26.33
C ARG A 28 -5.00 -22.90 -26.25
N LEU A 29 -4.49 -23.18 -25.05
CA LEU A 29 -3.14 -23.70 -24.87
C LEU A 29 -2.93 -25.03 -25.60
N SER A 30 -3.92 -25.92 -25.56
CA SER A 30 -3.84 -27.24 -26.20
C SER A 30 -3.86 -27.22 -27.73
N ALA A 31 -4.27 -26.11 -28.34
CA ALA A 31 -4.48 -26.00 -29.78
C ALA A 31 -3.23 -25.55 -30.57
N ASP A 32 -2.04 -25.50 -29.95
CA ASP A 32 -0.77 -24.95 -30.51
C ASP A 32 -0.89 -23.52 -31.07
N ALA A 33 -2.00 -22.85 -30.81
CA ALA A 33 -2.19 -21.44 -31.11
C ALA A 33 -1.47 -20.66 -30.02
N TRP A 34 -0.27 -20.16 -30.32
CA TRP A 34 0.34 -19.06 -29.58
C TRP A 34 -0.66 -17.89 -29.58
N SER A 35 -1.53 -17.84 -28.57
CA SER A 35 -2.53 -16.79 -28.46
C SER A 35 -1.86 -15.59 -27.82
N GLU A 36 -1.18 -14.78 -28.63
CA GLU A 36 -0.86 -13.41 -28.24
C GLU A 36 -2.16 -12.74 -27.77
N GLY A 37 -2.16 -12.27 -26.52
CA GLY A 37 -3.24 -11.42 -25.98
C GLY A 37 -4.40 -12.12 -25.26
N PHE A 38 -4.35 -13.44 -25.00
CA PHE A 38 -5.32 -14.07 -24.08
C PHE A 38 -4.75 -14.17 -22.66
N GLU A 39 -5.25 -13.31 -21.77
CA GLU A 39 -4.86 -13.29 -20.36
C GLU A 39 -5.61 -14.38 -19.59
N ARG A 40 -4.88 -15.21 -18.83
CA ARG A 40 -5.47 -16.18 -17.91
C ARG A 40 -6.23 -15.43 -16.81
N GLY A 41 -7.43 -15.90 -16.47
CA GLY A 41 -8.18 -15.41 -15.30
C GLY A 41 -7.53 -15.83 -13.97
N PHE A 42 -8.26 -15.61 -12.87
CA PHE A 42 -7.77 -15.85 -11.51
C PHE A 42 -8.14 -17.22 -10.91
N TRP A 43 -8.49 -18.21 -11.74
CA TRP A 43 -8.82 -19.56 -11.26
C TRP A 43 -7.67 -20.22 -10.49
N CYS A 44 -6.41 -19.98 -10.87
CA CYS A 44 -5.26 -20.47 -10.12
C CYS A 44 -5.19 -19.94 -8.68
N ASN A 45 -5.90 -18.85 -8.37
CA ASN A 45 -5.99 -18.23 -7.05
C ASN A 45 -7.32 -18.54 -6.34
N ILE A 46 -8.11 -19.53 -6.80
CA ILE A 46 -9.43 -19.82 -6.22
C ILE A 46 -9.40 -20.10 -4.72
N ARG A 47 -8.32 -20.74 -4.22
CA ARG A 47 -8.13 -20.96 -2.79
C ARG A 47 -7.98 -19.65 -2.01
N VAL A 48 -7.29 -18.66 -2.55
CA VAL A 48 -7.14 -17.33 -1.94
C VAL A 48 -8.49 -16.61 -1.91
N ILE A 49 -9.26 -16.72 -3.00
CA ILE A 49 -10.61 -16.13 -3.10
C ILE A 49 -11.56 -16.76 -2.06
N ARG A 50 -11.56 -18.09 -1.93
CA ARG A 50 -12.35 -18.82 -0.92
C ARG A 50 -11.98 -18.41 0.51
N ASN A 51 -10.69 -18.40 0.83
CA ASN A 51 -10.22 -17.98 2.15
C ASN A 51 -10.64 -16.53 2.46
N SER A 52 -10.56 -15.63 1.48
CA SER A 52 -11.00 -14.25 1.63
C SER A 52 -12.51 -14.14 1.88
N PHE A 53 -13.32 -14.99 1.23
CA PHE A 53 -14.75 -15.09 1.51
C PHE A 53 -15.02 -15.59 2.94
N GLU A 54 -14.37 -16.67 3.36
CA GLU A 54 -14.50 -17.24 4.71
C GLU A 54 -14.13 -16.23 5.80
N ASN A 55 -13.16 -15.35 5.53
CA ASN A 55 -12.75 -14.28 6.43
C ASN A 55 -13.64 -13.02 6.37
N GLY A 56 -14.65 -12.98 5.48
CA GLY A 56 -15.50 -11.79 5.28
C GLY A 56 -14.81 -10.62 4.56
N GLU A 57 -13.69 -10.89 3.88
CA GLU A 57 -12.85 -9.91 3.20
C GLU A 57 -13.16 -9.80 1.69
N LEU A 58 -13.79 -10.82 1.11
CA LEU A 58 -14.19 -10.81 -0.30
C LEU A 58 -15.34 -9.82 -0.50
N LYS A 59 -15.12 -8.84 -1.37
CA LYS A 59 -16.11 -7.82 -1.70
C LYS A 59 -16.50 -7.90 -3.18
N VAL A 60 -17.74 -7.57 -3.49
CA VAL A 60 -18.28 -7.64 -4.85
C VAL A 60 -19.01 -6.36 -5.25
N VAL A 61 -19.06 -6.13 -6.56
CA VAL A 61 -19.98 -5.18 -7.18
C VAL A 61 -21.08 -5.98 -7.84
N ARG A 62 -22.35 -5.63 -7.53
CA ARG A 62 -23.51 -6.29 -8.13
C ARG A 62 -24.19 -5.40 -9.18
N VAL A 63 -24.57 -5.99 -10.31
CA VAL A 63 -25.44 -5.37 -11.33
C VAL A 63 -26.61 -6.32 -11.59
N GLY A 64 -27.84 -5.82 -11.44
CA GLY A 64 -29.04 -6.66 -11.54
C GLY A 64 -29.07 -7.81 -10.51
N GLY A 65 -28.45 -7.63 -9.34
CA GLY A 65 -28.37 -8.65 -8.29
C GLY A 65 -27.31 -9.73 -8.48
N LYS A 66 -26.54 -9.71 -9.57
CA LYS A 66 -25.43 -10.65 -9.84
C LYS A 66 -24.09 -9.99 -9.59
N ALA A 67 -23.14 -10.70 -8.99
CA ALA A 67 -21.76 -10.25 -8.87
C ALA A 67 -21.12 -10.13 -10.28
N VAL A 68 -20.66 -8.95 -10.64
CA VAL A 68 -20.01 -8.69 -11.95
C VAL A 68 -18.55 -8.28 -11.82
N ALA A 69 -18.08 -8.12 -10.59
CA ALA A 69 -16.69 -7.89 -10.26
C ALA A 69 -16.46 -8.25 -8.79
N PHE A 70 -15.23 -8.64 -8.45
CA PHE A 70 -14.82 -8.88 -7.08
C PHE A 70 -13.49 -8.20 -6.77
N HIS A 71 -13.30 -7.95 -5.48
CA HIS A 71 -12.10 -7.39 -4.92
C HIS A 71 -11.79 -8.09 -3.59
N LEU A 72 -10.52 -8.40 -3.37
CA LEU A 72 -9.99 -8.79 -2.07
C LEU A 72 -8.63 -8.13 -1.82
N GLY A 73 -8.31 -7.94 -0.55
CA GLY A 73 -7.16 -7.16 -0.09
C GLY A 73 -7.50 -5.69 0.13
N GLU A 74 -6.53 -4.93 0.61
CA GLU A 74 -6.66 -3.48 0.87
C GLU A 74 -5.47 -2.69 0.29
N PHE A 75 -4.81 -3.24 -0.75
CA PHE A 75 -3.51 -2.80 -1.29
C PHE A 75 -2.34 -2.79 -0.28
N ASN A 76 -2.60 -3.32 0.91
CA ASN A 76 -1.63 -3.52 1.98
C ASN A 76 -0.89 -4.87 1.86
N SER A 77 -1.49 -5.76 1.08
CA SER A 77 -1.01 -7.08 0.74
C SER A 77 -1.49 -7.37 -0.69
N PRO A 78 -0.90 -8.36 -1.37
CA PRO A 78 -1.34 -8.77 -2.69
C PRO A 78 -2.86 -9.05 -2.68
N GLY A 79 -3.59 -8.22 -3.42
CA GLY A 79 -5.04 -8.30 -3.60
C GLY A 79 -5.39 -8.69 -5.01
N ILE A 80 -6.63 -9.13 -5.23
CA ILE A 80 -7.15 -9.46 -6.55
C ILE A 80 -8.30 -8.51 -6.84
N THR A 81 -8.28 -7.88 -8.01
CA THR A 81 -9.40 -7.10 -8.55
C THR A 81 -9.71 -7.63 -9.93
N GLU A 82 -10.91 -8.17 -10.12
CA GLU A 82 -11.30 -8.77 -11.39
C GLU A 82 -12.74 -8.38 -11.76
N VAL A 83 -12.96 -8.14 -13.06
CA VAL A 83 -14.24 -7.70 -13.61
C VAL A 83 -14.65 -8.68 -14.69
N HIS A 84 -15.87 -9.20 -14.56
CA HIS A 84 -16.46 -10.15 -15.49
C HIS A 84 -16.28 -9.68 -16.95
N PRO A 85 -15.83 -10.53 -17.90
CA PRO A 85 -15.52 -10.16 -19.27
C PRO A 85 -16.58 -9.27 -19.94
N ASP A 86 -17.85 -9.65 -19.81
CA ASP A 86 -19.00 -8.93 -20.38
C ASP A 86 -19.23 -7.53 -19.79
N PHE A 87 -18.63 -7.25 -18.64
CA PHE A 87 -18.76 -5.99 -17.90
C PHE A 87 -17.46 -5.14 -17.94
N ARG A 88 -16.40 -5.62 -18.60
CA ARG A 88 -15.15 -4.86 -18.79
C ARG A 88 -15.40 -3.62 -19.67
N GLY A 89 -14.58 -2.59 -19.48
CA GLY A 89 -14.70 -1.33 -20.22
C GLY A 89 -15.81 -0.38 -19.75
N GLN A 90 -16.63 -0.79 -18.78
CA GLN A 90 -17.74 0.02 -18.23
C GLN A 90 -17.34 0.85 -17.00
N GLY A 91 -16.04 0.94 -16.68
CA GLY A 91 -15.54 1.71 -15.53
C GLY A 91 -15.68 1.04 -14.16
N ILE A 92 -16.23 -0.18 -14.06
CA ILE A 92 -16.41 -0.90 -12.78
C ILE A 92 -15.10 -1.04 -12.00
N GLY A 93 -14.03 -1.50 -12.65
CA GLY A 93 -12.71 -1.61 -12.01
C GLY A 93 -12.19 -0.26 -11.51
N THR A 94 -12.47 0.84 -12.23
CA THR A 94 -12.11 2.20 -11.78
C THR A 94 -12.85 2.60 -10.52
N VAL A 95 -14.15 2.27 -10.42
CA VAL A 95 -14.95 2.53 -9.21
C VAL A 95 -14.41 1.73 -8.02
N ILE A 96 -14.11 0.44 -8.21
CA ILE A 96 -13.53 -0.40 -7.16
C ILE A 96 -12.23 0.22 -6.64
N VAL A 97 -11.29 0.53 -7.53
CA VAL A 97 -9.98 1.10 -7.11
C VAL A 97 -10.16 2.41 -6.36
N ARG A 98 -11.06 3.30 -6.80
CA ARG A 98 -11.31 4.56 -6.08
C ARG A 98 -11.84 4.34 -4.67
N LEU A 99 -12.78 3.40 -4.50
CA LEU A 99 -13.33 3.07 -3.19
C LEU A 99 -12.25 2.48 -2.25
N VAL A 100 -11.38 1.63 -2.78
CA VAL A 100 -10.30 1.03 -1.98
C VAL A 100 -9.23 2.07 -1.65
N LEU A 101 -8.89 2.97 -2.58
CA LEU A 101 -7.97 4.09 -2.31
C LEU A 101 -8.52 5.06 -1.26
N GLU A 102 -9.82 5.35 -1.29
CA GLU A 102 -10.47 6.20 -0.28
C GLU A 102 -10.41 5.55 1.12
N ARG A 103 -10.61 4.24 1.21
CA ARG A 103 -10.45 3.48 2.46
C ARG A 103 -9.00 3.47 2.93
N ALA A 104 -8.05 3.20 2.04
CA ALA A 104 -6.62 3.24 2.35
C ALA A 104 -6.22 4.62 2.89
N ASN A 105 -6.75 5.69 2.30
CA ASN A 105 -6.53 7.05 2.77
C ASN A 105 -7.14 7.30 4.16
N THR A 106 -8.37 6.84 4.38
CA THR A 106 -9.07 6.94 5.68
C THR A 106 -8.34 6.18 6.78
N ASN A 107 -7.74 5.04 6.44
CA ASN A 107 -6.95 4.22 7.35
C ASN A 107 -5.49 4.70 7.47
N GLU A 108 -5.18 5.89 6.93
CA GLU A 108 -3.84 6.51 6.97
C GLU A 108 -2.72 5.58 6.46
N ALA A 109 -3.05 4.67 5.53
CA ALA A 109 -2.05 3.85 4.87
C ALA A 109 -1.10 4.79 4.11
N CYS A 110 0.19 4.73 4.39
CA CYS A 110 1.19 5.59 3.73
C CYS A 110 1.70 4.98 2.42
N PHE A 111 1.38 3.71 2.19
CA PHE A 111 2.01 2.91 1.15
C PHE A 111 1.10 1.78 0.68
N LEU A 112 1.03 1.61 -0.64
CA LEU A 112 0.19 0.62 -1.31
C LEU A 112 0.99 -0.14 -2.36
N HIS A 113 0.66 -1.42 -2.56
CA HIS A 113 1.30 -2.34 -3.49
C HIS A 113 0.26 -3.10 -4.31
N VAL A 114 0.53 -3.25 -5.60
CA VAL A 114 -0.21 -4.12 -6.51
C VAL A 114 0.77 -4.87 -7.42
N GLU A 115 0.45 -6.13 -7.74
CA GLU A 115 1.19 -6.93 -8.71
C GLU A 115 0.43 -6.95 -10.05
N CYS A 116 1.15 -6.73 -11.14
CA CYS A 116 0.63 -6.63 -12.49
C CYS A 116 1.35 -7.61 -13.42
N ILE A 117 0.63 -8.60 -13.93
CA ILE A 117 1.17 -9.58 -14.87
C ILE A 117 1.05 -9.17 -16.35
N SER A 118 0.38 -8.05 -16.65
CA SER A 118 0.18 -7.59 -18.02
C SER A 118 0.35 -6.07 -18.19
N GLU A 119 0.76 -5.67 -19.40
CA GLU A 119 0.92 -4.27 -19.78
C GLU A 119 -0.38 -3.47 -19.67
N LYS A 120 -1.52 -4.13 -19.97
CA LYS A 120 -2.84 -3.53 -19.82
C LYS A 120 -3.15 -3.21 -18.36
N SER A 121 -2.82 -4.11 -17.44
CA SER A 121 -2.95 -3.88 -15.99
C SER A 121 -2.04 -2.74 -15.54
N ARG A 122 -0.76 -2.72 -15.96
CA ARG A 122 0.17 -1.62 -15.61
C ARG A 122 -0.35 -0.25 -16.04
N ARG A 123 -0.86 -0.12 -17.26
CA ARG A 123 -1.48 1.12 -17.76
C ARG A 123 -2.76 1.51 -17.03
N PHE A 124 -3.48 0.54 -16.48
CA PHE A 124 -4.65 0.81 -15.67
C PHE A 124 -4.23 1.42 -14.32
N TRP A 125 -3.29 0.79 -13.62
CA TRP A 125 -2.81 1.26 -12.31
C TRP A 125 -2.05 2.58 -12.35
N SER A 126 -1.30 2.85 -13.42
CA SER A 126 -0.57 4.12 -13.57
C SER A 126 -1.50 5.35 -13.60
N LYS A 127 -2.75 5.18 -14.04
CA LYS A 127 -3.77 6.26 -14.00
C LYS A 127 -4.16 6.67 -12.59
N PHE A 128 -3.90 5.81 -11.60
CA PHE A 128 -4.18 6.07 -10.18
C PHE A 128 -2.93 6.53 -9.42
N GLY A 129 -1.80 6.75 -10.10
CA GLY A 129 -0.55 7.21 -9.48
C GLY A 129 0.36 6.09 -9.00
N PHE A 130 0.05 4.83 -9.31
CA PHE A 130 0.99 3.74 -9.08
C PHE A 130 2.15 3.80 -10.07
N SER A 131 3.35 3.50 -9.59
CA SER A 131 4.58 3.51 -10.38
C SER A 131 5.34 2.19 -10.20
N PRO A 132 6.03 1.69 -11.24
CA PRO A 132 6.78 0.44 -11.15
C PRO A 132 7.96 0.58 -10.18
N ASP A 133 8.30 -0.51 -9.50
CA ASP A 133 9.57 -0.61 -8.78
C ASP A 133 10.74 -0.87 -9.73
N ALA A 134 11.92 -0.38 -9.35
CA ALA A 134 13.15 -0.61 -10.08
C ALA A 134 13.59 -2.10 -10.03
N GLY A 135 13.19 -2.84 -9.00
CA GLY A 135 13.53 -4.25 -8.80
C GLY A 135 12.58 -5.25 -9.45
N SER A 136 11.35 -4.85 -9.78
CA SER A 136 10.33 -5.73 -10.35
C SER A 136 9.39 -4.96 -11.29
N PRO A 137 9.37 -5.28 -12.60
CA PRO A 137 8.50 -4.61 -13.56
C PRO A 137 7.02 -4.97 -13.42
N ASN A 138 6.70 -5.95 -12.57
CA ASN A 138 5.35 -6.40 -12.26
C ASN A 138 4.82 -5.73 -10.99
N ASP A 139 5.70 -5.32 -10.08
CA ASP A 139 5.28 -4.68 -8.83
C ASP A 139 5.13 -3.17 -9.02
N LEU A 140 3.95 -2.68 -8.70
CA LEU A 140 3.58 -1.28 -8.80
C LEU A 140 3.20 -0.77 -7.41
N TYR A 141 3.65 0.44 -7.11
CA TYR A 141 3.54 1.01 -5.77
C TYR A 141 3.03 2.44 -5.80
N MET A 142 2.34 2.82 -4.73
CA MET A 142 1.85 4.17 -4.53
C MET A 142 2.15 4.62 -3.10
N THR A 143 2.74 5.80 -2.97
CA THR A 143 2.92 6.47 -1.67
C THR A 143 1.78 7.44 -1.45
N LEU A 144 1.10 7.34 -0.31
CA LEU A 144 0.07 8.27 0.11
C LEU A 144 0.66 9.24 1.14
N ARG A 145 0.46 10.53 0.91
CA ARG A 145 0.87 11.58 1.86
C ARG A 145 -0.34 12.00 2.69
N HIS A 146 -0.13 12.08 4.00
CA HIS A 146 -1.17 12.43 4.96
C HIS A 146 -0.77 13.71 5.68
N THR A 147 -1.43 14.82 5.37
CA THR A 147 -1.25 16.08 6.09
C THR A 147 -1.92 15.99 7.46
N LEU A 148 -1.21 16.42 8.49
CA LEU A 148 -1.68 16.48 9.85
C LEU A 148 -1.97 17.94 10.21
N PRO A 149 -3.15 18.23 10.79
CA PRO A 149 -3.47 19.58 11.22
C PRO A 149 -2.54 20.00 12.37
N LEU A 150 -1.91 21.16 12.23
CA LEU A 150 -1.10 21.77 13.27
C LEU A 150 -1.92 22.83 14.04
N PRO A 151 -1.68 23.02 15.36
CA PRO A 151 -2.39 24.02 16.16
C PRO A 151 -2.06 25.47 15.76
N ARG A 152 -0.94 25.69 15.07
CA ARG A 152 -0.50 26.99 14.53
C ARG A 152 0.38 26.75 13.31
N GLN A 153 0.86 27.83 12.67
CA GLN A 153 1.84 27.69 11.60
C GLN A 153 3.15 27.08 12.14
N ALA A 154 3.67 26.09 11.41
CA ALA A 154 4.98 25.51 11.70
C ALA A 154 6.07 26.59 11.68
N ASP A 155 6.92 26.57 12.71
CA ASP A 155 8.02 27.52 12.90
C ASP A 155 9.40 26.85 12.81
N ARG A 156 9.42 25.52 12.65
CA ARG A 156 10.63 24.71 12.55
C ARG A 156 10.51 23.69 11.41
N MET A 157 11.66 23.20 10.98
CA MET A 157 11.78 22.10 10.03
C MET A 157 12.47 20.93 10.73
N LEU A 158 11.85 19.75 10.65
CA LEU A 158 12.41 18.49 11.13
C LEU A 158 12.96 17.70 9.94
N THR A 159 14.21 17.25 10.02
CA THR A 159 14.77 16.31 9.06
C THR A 159 14.77 14.92 9.65
N VAL A 160 14.10 13.98 8.99
CA VAL A 160 14.14 12.54 9.31
C VAL A 160 14.95 11.83 8.24
N SER A 161 16.05 11.22 8.65
CA SER A 161 16.92 10.42 7.80
C SER A 161 16.79 8.94 8.17
N PHE A 162 16.46 8.10 7.19
CA PHE A 162 16.36 6.65 7.36
C PHE A 162 17.53 5.94 6.70
N PHE A 163 18.07 4.94 7.38
CA PHE A 163 19.27 4.20 6.98
C PHE A 163 18.99 2.70 6.98
N ASP A 164 19.52 1.99 5.99
CA ASP A 164 19.73 0.56 6.11
C ASP A 164 20.99 0.33 6.95
N GLU A 165 21.28 -0.93 7.29
CA GLU A 165 22.42 -1.26 8.13
C GLU A 165 23.75 -0.70 7.58
N VAL A 166 24.01 -0.86 6.28
CA VAL A 166 25.25 -0.38 5.64
C VAL A 166 25.31 1.14 5.60
N GLY A 167 24.20 1.79 5.24
CA GLY A 167 24.05 3.23 5.17
C GLY A 167 24.22 3.89 6.53
N TRP A 168 23.80 3.24 7.62
CA TRP A 168 23.97 3.72 8.99
C TRP A 168 25.46 3.92 9.33
N TYR A 169 26.28 2.88 9.14
CA TYR A 169 27.72 2.95 9.42
C TYR A 169 28.48 3.88 8.46
N ARG A 170 27.93 4.17 7.28
CA ARG A 170 28.53 5.08 6.29
C ARG A 170 28.00 6.52 6.37
N GLY A 171 26.98 6.78 7.19
CA GLY A 171 26.30 8.07 7.23
C GLY A 171 25.58 8.43 5.93
N THR A 172 25.11 7.43 5.16
CA THR A 172 24.40 7.64 3.89
C THR A 172 22.96 7.12 4.02
N PRO A 173 21.97 7.99 4.26
CA PRO A 173 20.59 7.56 4.37
C PRO A 173 20.05 7.12 3.00
N TYR A 174 19.19 6.11 3.00
CA TYR A 174 18.45 5.75 1.79
C TYR A 174 17.28 6.72 1.58
N LYS A 175 16.66 7.22 2.67
CA LYS A 175 15.57 8.21 2.63
C LYS A 175 15.92 9.42 3.50
N ARG A 176 15.63 10.62 3.01
CA ARG A 176 15.57 11.84 3.84
C ARG A 176 14.27 12.58 3.56
N VAL A 177 13.61 13.03 4.63
CA VAL A 177 12.37 13.80 4.55
C VAL A 177 12.48 15.02 5.45
N ASP A 178 12.17 16.20 4.91
CA ASP A 178 12.06 17.43 5.67
C ASP A 178 10.58 17.73 5.90
N ILE A 179 10.17 17.81 7.17
CA ILE A 179 8.79 17.92 7.60
C ILE A 179 8.62 19.19 8.45
N PRO A 180 7.76 20.14 8.05
CA PRO A 180 7.40 21.26 8.90
C PRO A 180 6.83 20.78 10.24
N CYS A 181 7.27 21.38 11.33
CA CYS A 181 6.87 20.95 12.66
C CYS A 181 6.68 22.10 13.64
N ILE A 182 6.06 21.77 14.77
CA ILE A 182 5.99 22.60 15.97
C ILE A 182 6.63 21.83 17.11
N VAL A 183 7.43 22.53 17.92
CA VAL A 183 7.90 22.02 19.21
C VAL A 183 7.11 22.69 20.32
N GLU A 184 6.35 21.92 21.08
CA GLU A 184 5.51 22.41 22.18
C GLU A 184 5.42 21.33 23.25
N ASP A 185 5.50 21.72 24.53
CA ASP A 185 5.38 20.81 25.68
C ASP A 185 6.23 19.53 25.58
N ARG A 186 7.44 19.65 25.04
CA ARG A 186 8.38 18.55 24.76
C ARG A 186 7.85 17.49 23.79
N GLN A 187 6.90 17.87 22.94
CA GLN A 187 6.47 17.11 21.78
C GLN A 187 6.91 17.80 20.50
N ILE A 188 7.14 17.01 19.46
CA ILE A 188 7.34 17.48 18.10
C ILE A 188 6.10 17.08 17.31
N LEU A 189 5.26 18.06 16.97
CA LEU A 189 4.06 17.86 16.16
C LEU A 189 4.43 18.02 14.68
N LEU A 190 4.13 17.01 13.87
CA LEU A 190 4.47 16.99 12.44
C LEU A 190 3.31 17.53 11.61
N SER A 191 3.61 18.22 10.50
CA SER A 191 2.58 18.63 9.53
C SER A 191 2.15 17.50 8.59
N GLU A 192 2.86 16.37 8.60
CA GLU A 192 2.50 15.19 7.82
C GLU A 192 2.99 13.90 8.50
N ILE A 193 2.37 12.76 8.17
CA ILE A 193 2.84 11.45 8.63
C ILE A 193 4.20 11.16 8.00
N CYS A 194 5.23 11.00 8.84
CA CYS A 194 6.54 10.53 8.42
C CYS A 194 6.50 9.01 8.22
N HIS A 195 7.15 8.49 7.18
CA HIS A 195 7.28 7.04 6.99
C HIS A 195 8.59 6.67 6.30
N ASP A 196 9.03 5.42 6.39
CA ASP A 196 10.35 4.98 5.91
C ASP A 196 10.38 4.42 4.48
N GLN A 197 9.23 4.16 3.86
CA GLN A 197 9.14 3.55 2.51
C GLN A 197 9.70 4.44 1.37
N ILE A 198 10.42 3.85 0.40
CA ILE A 198 10.87 4.51 -0.84
C ILE A 198 10.52 3.65 -2.06
N ASN A 199 9.91 4.24 -3.09
CA ASN A 199 9.76 3.65 -4.43
C ASN A 199 9.28 2.19 -4.44
N GLY A 200 8.43 1.80 -3.49
CA GLY A 200 7.96 0.42 -3.44
C GLY A 200 8.76 -0.54 -2.57
N ARG A 201 9.92 -0.13 -2.08
CA ARG A 201 10.85 -1.02 -1.40
C ARG A 201 11.08 -0.61 0.04
N ARG A 202 10.88 -1.60 0.91
CA ARG A 202 11.50 -1.63 2.23
C ARG A 202 12.94 -2.14 2.07
N PRO A 203 13.95 -1.41 2.56
CA PRO A 203 15.30 -1.98 2.63
C PRO A 203 15.26 -3.27 3.46
N GLY A 204 15.96 -4.30 3.00
CA GLY A 204 16.15 -5.51 3.80
C GLY A 204 17.05 -5.24 5.00
N GLY A 205 16.96 -6.09 6.02
CA GLY A 205 17.81 -6.02 7.21
C GLY A 205 17.37 -4.99 8.25
N ASP A 206 18.31 -4.66 9.13
CA ASP A 206 18.09 -3.67 10.17
C ASP A 206 18.00 -2.26 9.61
N ARG A 207 17.06 -1.49 10.17
CA ARG A 207 16.78 -0.13 9.75
C ARG A 207 17.02 0.82 10.91
N HIS A 208 17.72 1.91 10.63
CA HIS A 208 18.00 2.94 11.60
C HIS A 208 17.36 4.26 11.19
N VAL A 209 17.19 5.15 12.15
CA VAL A 209 16.65 6.48 11.93
C VAL A 209 17.47 7.50 12.70
N GLN A 210 17.62 8.68 12.10
CA GLN A 210 18.14 9.88 12.76
C GLN A 210 17.15 11.01 12.53
N VAL A 211 16.82 11.73 13.59
CA VAL A 211 15.86 12.84 13.59
C VAL A 211 16.57 14.09 14.06
N GLN A 212 16.47 15.15 13.26
CA GLN A 212 17.20 16.41 13.44
C GLN A 212 16.27 17.61 13.37
N ILE A 213 16.53 18.64 14.18
CA ILE A 213 15.91 19.96 14.09
C ILE A 213 17.04 20.98 13.90
N GLY A 214 17.07 21.65 12.75
CA GLY A 214 18.24 22.45 12.36
C GLY A 214 19.49 21.58 12.32
N ASP A 215 20.56 22.01 12.99
CA ASP A 215 21.84 21.30 13.05
C ASP A 215 21.95 20.27 14.20
N ARG A 216 20.86 20.04 14.95
CA ARG A 216 20.87 19.22 16.17
C ARG A 216 20.17 17.88 15.96
N VAL A 217 20.84 16.78 16.32
CA VAL A 217 20.22 15.45 16.41
C VAL A 217 19.43 15.36 17.71
N VAL A 218 18.12 15.18 17.60
CA VAL A 218 17.21 15.02 18.75
C VAL A 218 16.92 13.56 19.08
N PHE A 219 17.13 12.66 18.11
CA PHE A 219 16.99 11.22 18.29
C PHE A 219 17.75 10.46 17.23
N GLU A 220 18.31 9.32 17.60
CA GLU A 220 18.74 8.30 16.67
C GLU A 220 18.61 6.91 17.28
N GLY A 221 18.33 5.90 16.46
CA GLY A 221 18.07 4.56 16.96
C GLY A 221 17.75 3.54 15.88
N TRP A 222 17.63 2.28 16.32
CA TRP A 222 17.16 1.18 15.49
C TRP A 222 15.62 1.14 15.52
N LEU A 223 14.99 1.16 14.35
CA LEU A 223 13.53 1.24 14.21
C LEU A 223 12.76 0.07 14.86
N GLY A 224 13.45 -1.02 15.22
CA GLY A 224 12.85 -2.17 15.89
C GLY A 224 12.81 -2.10 17.43
N ASP A 225 13.50 -1.15 18.07
CA ASP A 225 13.57 -1.09 19.53
C ASP A 225 12.43 -0.31 20.20
N GLU A 226 12.28 -0.56 21.50
CA GLU A 226 11.27 0.11 22.33
C GLU A 226 11.55 1.61 22.51
N ASN A 227 12.81 2.05 22.38
CA ASN A 227 13.16 3.47 22.48
C ASN A 227 12.61 4.26 21.29
N THR A 228 12.71 3.68 20.08
CA THR A 228 12.20 4.27 18.84
C THR A 228 10.68 4.32 18.83
N LYS A 229 10.03 3.29 19.41
CA LYS A 229 8.59 3.30 19.66
C LYS A 229 8.18 4.36 20.67
N ALA A 230 8.87 4.44 21.80
CA ALA A 230 8.64 5.46 22.82
C ALA A 230 8.87 6.88 22.26
N PHE A 231 9.81 7.04 21.34
CA PHE A 231 10.03 8.30 20.65
C PHE A 231 8.87 8.68 19.72
N GLY A 232 8.14 7.72 19.15
CA GLY A 232 6.92 7.99 18.38
C GLY A 232 6.81 7.26 17.04
N PHE A 233 7.75 6.38 16.71
CA PHE A 233 7.63 5.51 15.54
C PHE A 233 6.77 4.28 15.86
N GLU A 234 5.79 4.00 15.03
CA GLU A 234 4.91 2.84 15.17
C GLU A 234 4.92 2.01 13.89
N GLU A 235 4.61 0.71 14.02
CA GLU A 235 4.39 -0.13 12.85
C GLU A 235 3.07 0.28 12.18
N GLY A 236 3.18 0.82 10.98
CA GLY A 236 2.05 1.05 10.09
C GLY A 236 1.74 -0.18 9.24
N ASN A 237 0.81 0.00 8.31
CA ASN A 237 0.52 -1.03 7.31
C ASN A 237 1.79 -1.38 6.49
N ASN A 238 1.89 -2.63 6.06
CA ASN A 238 2.95 -3.16 5.18
C ASN A 238 4.34 -3.06 5.81
N TYR A 239 4.43 -3.18 7.13
CA TYR A 239 5.68 -3.10 7.90
C TYR A 239 6.44 -1.78 7.69
N SER A 240 5.73 -0.72 7.27
CA SER A 240 6.26 0.63 7.29
C SER A 240 6.38 1.09 8.73
N MET A 241 7.42 1.87 9.03
CA MET A 241 7.46 2.62 10.28
C MET A 241 6.88 3.98 10.00
N ILE A 242 5.88 4.38 10.77
CA ILE A 242 5.24 5.69 10.63
C ILE A 242 5.43 6.51 11.91
N ALA A 243 5.37 7.82 11.81
CA ALA A 243 5.29 8.70 12.97
C ALA A 243 4.40 9.91 12.66
N LYS A 244 3.56 10.28 13.62
CA LYS A 244 2.67 11.45 13.55
C LYS A 244 3.11 12.59 14.47
N ARG A 245 3.83 12.21 15.52
CA ARG A 245 4.42 13.10 16.53
C ARG A 245 5.62 12.41 17.14
N PHE A 246 6.53 13.18 17.71
CA PHE A 246 7.63 12.64 18.50
C PHE A 246 7.60 13.12 19.95
N SER A 247 8.10 12.26 20.85
CA SER A 247 8.25 12.50 22.29
C SER A 247 9.73 12.33 22.68
N PRO A 248 10.58 13.36 22.47
CA PRO A 248 11.99 13.31 22.84
C PRO A 248 12.23 12.94 24.31
N PRO A 249 13.30 12.18 24.61
CA PRO A 249 13.63 11.75 25.97
C PRO A 249 13.88 12.94 26.92
N VAL A 250 13.76 12.67 28.23
CA VAL A 250 14.03 13.66 29.28
C VAL A 250 15.46 14.18 29.19
N GLY A 251 15.59 15.51 29.03
CA GLY A 251 16.89 16.18 28.89
C GLY A 251 17.31 16.45 27.44
N ALA A 252 16.53 16.05 26.42
CA ALA A 252 16.79 16.46 25.05
C ALA A 252 16.65 17.99 24.93
N ASP A 253 17.70 18.64 24.42
CA ASP A 253 17.67 20.07 24.11
C ASP A 253 16.91 20.28 22.78
N LEU A 254 15.72 20.89 22.89
CA LEU A 254 14.84 21.18 21.76
C LEU A 254 14.85 22.67 21.41
N THR A 255 15.68 23.48 22.07
CA THR A 255 15.72 24.94 21.86
C THR A 255 16.47 25.30 20.59
#